data_AF-A0A1G7N3N1-F1
#
_entry.id   AF-A0A1G7N3N1-F1
#
_cell.length_a   1.000
_cell.length_b   1.000
_cell.length_c   1.000
_cell.angle_alpha   90.00
_cell.angle_beta   90.00
_cell.angle_gamma   90.00
#
_symmetry.space_group_name_H-M   'P 1'
#
loop_
_entity.id
_entity.type
_entity.pdbx_description
1 polymer ?
#
loop_
_entity_poly.entity_id
_entity_poly.type
_entity_poly.pdbx_seq_one_letter_code
_entity_poly.pdbx_strand_id
1 'polypeptide(L)'
;MPVFPPSRGALARLHGALRALLRPKAPPQAPGLPAEAGRKSRNDRGLLTFEHTGEVIRAERLLRAAGLEVEVKGPPPELRTGCDMVVVFPLLLQARVLTLLQEADLAPLRTVTAHDVLLEPVSLFQIRRVDGRWLMVRAANMKITLDTADNRIVNISGGGCPDVPWLASRLCGCTLDAAPAPLSLGQTLCCYSLQKAFDHLKTVMAGQSAAKDATGHCGGRNSGKDGPTGQDAGRRDADDNPDA
;
A
#
# COMPACT_ATOMS: atom_id res chain seq x y z
N MET A 1 60.32 -34.23 -41.91
CA MET A 1 59.68 -32.92 -42.15
C MET A 1 58.69 -32.63 -41.04
N PRO A 2 58.88 -31.57 -40.25
CA PRO A 2 57.82 -30.95 -39.48
C PRO A 2 57.50 -29.56 -40.04
N VAL A 3 56.23 -29.38 -40.37
CA VAL A 3 55.64 -28.17 -40.94
C VAL A 3 55.44 -27.15 -39.83
N PHE A 4 56.13 -26.00 -39.90
CA PHE A 4 55.85 -24.83 -39.07
C PHE A 4 54.90 -23.89 -39.84
N PRO A 5 53.74 -23.51 -39.27
CA PRO A 5 52.90 -22.48 -39.87
C PRO A 5 53.47 -21.07 -39.64
N PRO A 6 53.31 -20.13 -40.59
CA PRO A 6 53.78 -18.77 -40.43
C PRO A 6 52.90 -17.93 -39.50
N SER A 7 53.57 -17.06 -38.76
CA SER A 7 53.04 -16.05 -37.84
C SER A 7 52.09 -15.07 -38.54
N ARG A 8 50.88 -14.90 -38.00
CA ARG A 8 49.93 -13.85 -38.39
C ARG A 8 50.33 -12.51 -37.78
N GLY A 9 50.78 -11.58 -38.59
CA GLY A 9 51.02 -10.20 -38.17
C GLY A 9 51.03 -9.26 -39.36
N ALA A 10 49.85 -8.73 -39.72
CA ALA A 10 49.64 -7.41 -40.35
C ALA A 10 48.27 -7.38 -41.03
N LEU A 11 47.19 -7.02 -40.31
CA LEU A 11 45.93 -6.50 -40.89
C LEU A 11 44.96 -6.04 -39.79
N ALA A 12 45.39 -5.12 -38.93
CA ALA A 12 44.53 -4.54 -37.89
C ALA A 12 44.69 -3.02 -37.79
N ARG A 13 44.77 -2.31 -38.93
CA ARG A 13 44.93 -0.85 -38.94
C ARG A 13 44.10 -0.08 -39.97
N LEU A 14 43.02 -0.66 -40.52
CA LEU A 14 42.19 0.06 -41.51
C LEU A 14 40.67 -0.03 -41.31
N HIS A 15 40.18 -0.21 -40.07
CA HIS A 15 38.74 -0.17 -39.76
C HIS A 15 38.35 0.87 -38.69
N GLY A 16 39.25 1.81 -38.36
CA GLY A 16 39.02 2.83 -37.33
C GLY A 16 38.54 4.18 -37.84
N ALA A 17 38.67 4.49 -39.13
CA ALA A 17 38.56 5.86 -39.63
C ALA A 17 37.20 6.24 -40.24
N LEU A 18 36.28 5.29 -40.47
CA LEU A 18 34.98 5.58 -41.11
C LEU A 18 33.76 5.54 -40.17
N ARG A 19 33.98 5.44 -38.85
CA ARG A 19 32.89 5.40 -37.84
C ARG A 19 32.72 6.71 -37.06
N ALA A 20 33.45 7.75 -37.43
CA ALA A 20 33.45 9.07 -36.77
C ALA A 20 32.51 10.10 -37.43
N LEU A 21 31.99 9.84 -38.64
CA LEU A 21 31.16 10.80 -39.40
C LEU A 21 29.64 10.54 -39.36
N LEU A 22 29.18 9.52 -38.62
CA LEU A 22 27.75 9.21 -38.47
C LEU A 22 27.36 8.95 -37.01
N ARG A 23 27.70 9.89 -36.12
CA ARG A 23 27.07 9.98 -34.81
C ARG A 23 25.89 10.94 -34.91
N PRO A 24 24.63 10.50 -34.74
CA PRO A 24 23.54 11.43 -34.54
C PRO A 24 23.78 12.23 -33.26
N LYS A 25 23.67 13.56 -33.37
CA LYS A 25 23.81 14.52 -32.29
C LYS A 25 22.73 14.24 -31.23
N ALA A 26 23.15 13.92 -30.02
CA ALA A 26 22.24 13.74 -28.89
C ALA A 26 21.41 15.02 -28.68
N PRO A 27 20.09 14.91 -28.45
CA PRO A 27 19.25 16.07 -28.18
C PRO A 27 19.69 16.75 -26.87
N PRO A 28 19.61 18.09 -26.79
CA PRO A 28 20.01 18.83 -25.60
C PRO A 28 19.16 18.41 -24.40
N GLN A 29 19.85 18.04 -23.32
CA GLN A 29 19.24 17.68 -22.05
C GLN A 29 18.53 18.91 -21.47
N ALA A 30 17.21 18.83 -21.34
CA ALA A 30 16.41 19.86 -20.69
C ALA A 30 16.81 19.96 -19.20
N PRO A 31 16.87 21.17 -18.62
CA PRO A 31 17.25 21.34 -17.22
C PRO A 31 16.23 20.64 -16.32
N GLY A 32 16.76 19.88 -15.36
CA GLY A 32 15.97 19.07 -14.43
C GLY A 32 14.98 19.92 -13.64
N LEU A 33 13.71 19.51 -13.67
CA LEU A 33 12.74 20.02 -12.72
C LEU A 33 13.09 19.49 -11.32
N PRO A 34 13.00 20.33 -10.27
CA PRO A 34 13.22 19.89 -8.90
C PRO A 34 12.16 18.86 -8.51
N ALA A 35 12.62 17.81 -7.82
CA ALA A 35 11.78 16.83 -7.17
C ALA A 35 11.08 17.48 -5.96
N GLU A 36 10.03 18.25 -6.23
CA GLU A 36 9.13 18.78 -5.22
C GLU A 36 8.18 17.65 -4.80
N ALA A 37 8.38 17.13 -3.58
CA ALA A 37 7.41 16.31 -2.86
C ALA A 37 6.17 17.18 -2.51
N GLY A 38 5.44 17.60 -3.54
CA GLY A 38 4.24 18.41 -3.42
C GLY A 38 3.01 17.53 -3.23
N ARG A 39 2.10 17.96 -2.35
CA ARG A 39 0.72 17.45 -2.26
C ARG A 39 0.18 17.19 -3.68
N LYS A 40 0.00 15.91 -4.05
CA LYS A 40 -0.56 15.51 -5.36
C LYS A 40 -1.83 16.33 -5.61
N SER A 41 -1.82 17.16 -6.65
CA SER A 41 -2.87 18.13 -6.88
C SER A 41 -4.18 17.40 -7.16
N ARG A 42 -5.30 18.03 -6.77
CA ARG A 42 -6.69 17.49 -6.80
C ARG A 42 -7.16 17.06 -8.20
N ASN A 43 -6.34 17.33 -9.21
CA ASN A 43 -6.64 17.39 -10.63
C ASN A 43 -5.92 16.30 -11.46
N ASP A 44 -5.01 15.55 -10.83
CA ASP A 44 -4.12 14.64 -11.57
C ASP A 44 -4.61 13.19 -11.62
N ARG A 45 -5.90 12.93 -11.36
CA ARG A 45 -6.47 11.58 -11.27
C ARG A 45 -7.65 11.37 -12.21
N GLY A 46 -7.69 10.21 -12.84
CA GLY A 46 -8.84 9.69 -13.58
C GLY A 46 -9.47 8.50 -12.85
N LEU A 47 -10.75 8.25 -13.12
CA LEU A 47 -11.52 7.12 -12.61
C LEU A 47 -12.05 6.29 -13.78
N LEU A 48 -11.92 4.98 -13.66
CA LEU A 48 -12.55 3.99 -14.53
C LEU A 48 -13.68 3.32 -13.77
N THR A 49 -14.88 3.40 -14.33
CA THR A 49 -16.04 2.63 -13.86
C THR A 49 -16.27 1.42 -14.76
N PHE A 50 -16.71 0.32 -14.15
CA PHE A 50 -17.02 -0.93 -14.81
C PHE A 50 -18.39 -1.44 -14.36
N GLU A 51 -18.99 -2.32 -15.13
CA GLU A 51 -20.30 -2.90 -14.79
C GLU A 51 -20.14 -3.93 -13.67
N HIS A 52 -19.06 -4.72 -13.73
CA HIS A 52 -18.83 -5.81 -12.81
C HIS A 52 -17.50 -5.67 -12.07
N THR A 53 -17.52 -6.07 -10.80
CA THR A 53 -16.32 -6.10 -9.94
C THR A 53 -15.19 -6.95 -10.54
N GLY A 54 -15.51 -8.02 -11.27
CA GLY A 54 -14.51 -8.85 -11.95
C GLY A 54 -13.67 -8.07 -12.96
N GLU A 55 -14.26 -7.09 -13.64
CA GLU A 55 -13.56 -6.23 -14.60
C GLU A 55 -12.62 -5.26 -13.91
N VAL A 56 -13.04 -4.68 -12.77
CA VAL A 56 -12.18 -3.85 -11.90
C VAL A 56 -10.93 -4.63 -11.49
N ILE A 57 -11.09 -5.89 -11.09
CA ILE A 57 -9.96 -6.75 -10.67
C ILE A 57 -9.03 -7.04 -11.85
N ARG A 58 -9.58 -7.38 -13.02
CA ARG A 58 -8.80 -7.62 -14.24
C ARG A 58 -8.04 -6.36 -14.66
N ALA A 59 -8.71 -5.21 -14.68
CA ALA A 59 -8.13 -3.92 -15.01
C ALA A 59 -7.00 -3.55 -14.03
N GLU A 60 -7.22 -3.67 -12.72
CA GLU A 60 -6.16 -3.40 -11.72
C GLU A 60 -4.94 -4.29 -11.97
N ARG A 61 -5.14 -5.60 -12.12
CA ARG A 61 -4.04 -6.56 -12.34
C ARG A 61 -3.27 -6.24 -13.61
N LEU A 62 -3.97 -5.98 -14.71
CA LEU A 62 -3.39 -5.62 -16.00
C LEU A 62 -2.53 -4.35 -15.90
N LEU A 63 -3.11 -3.28 -15.34
CA LEU A 63 -2.44 -1.98 -15.26
C LEU A 63 -1.24 -2.04 -14.31
N ARG A 64 -1.34 -2.75 -13.17
CA ARG A 64 -0.20 -2.98 -12.27
C ARG A 64 0.89 -3.81 -12.93
N ALA A 65 0.55 -4.85 -13.69
CA ALA A 65 1.52 -5.66 -14.42
C ALA A 65 2.26 -4.84 -15.48
N ALA A 66 1.61 -3.82 -16.05
CA ALA A 66 2.24 -2.84 -16.94
C ALA A 66 3.06 -1.75 -16.22
N GLY A 67 3.21 -1.84 -14.89
CA GLY A 67 3.98 -0.90 -14.08
C GLY A 67 3.27 0.42 -13.79
N LEU A 68 1.94 0.48 -13.94
CA LEU A 68 1.16 1.69 -13.66
C LEU A 68 0.76 1.76 -12.19
N GLU A 69 0.91 2.94 -11.59
CA GLU A 69 0.41 3.22 -10.24
C GLU A 69 -1.10 3.41 -10.25
N VAL A 70 -1.84 2.33 -10.00
CA VAL A 70 -3.30 2.37 -9.86
C VAL A 70 -3.73 2.09 -8.43
N GLU A 71 -4.93 2.54 -8.06
CA GLU A 71 -5.58 2.25 -6.78
C GLU A 71 -7.02 1.78 -7.03
N VAL A 72 -7.55 0.96 -6.14
CA VAL A 72 -8.97 0.58 -6.17
C VAL A 72 -9.68 1.26 -5.01
N LYS A 73 -10.74 2.00 -5.32
CA LYS A 73 -11.54 2.79 -4.35
C LYS A 73 -13.02 2.52 -4.53
N GLY A 74 -13.83 3.01 -3.59
CA GLY A 74 -15.28 3.02 -3.79
C GLY A 74 -15.67 4.11 -4.81
N PRO A 75 -16.70 3.87 -5.64
CA PRO A 75 -17.22 4.89 -6.53
C PRO A 75 -17.79 6.08 -5.72
N PRO A 76 -17.62 7.31 -6.23
CA PRO A 76 -18.46 8.44 -5.84
C PRO A 76 -19.96 8.07 -5.92
N PRO A 77 -20.82 8.62 -5.04
CA PRO A 77 -22.26 8.33 -5.02
C PRO A 77 -22.94 8.40 -6.40
N GLU A 78 -22.51 9.33 -7.25
CA GLU A 78 -23.06 9.67 -8.57
C GLU A 78 -22.67 8.65 -9.65
N LEU A 79 -21.61 7.88 -9.41
CA LEU A 79 -21.09 6.86 -10.34
C LEU A 79 -21.46 5.43 -9.91
N ARG A 80 -22.32 5.27 -8.89
CA ARG A 80 -22.75 3.95 -8.41
C ARG A 80 -23.72 3.31 -9.40
N THR A 81 -23.20 2.40 -10.22
CA THR A 81 -23.97 1.65 -11.24
C THR A 81 -24.06 0.15 -10.92
N GLY A 82 -23.96 -0.23 -9.64
CA GLY A 82 -24.05 -1.63 -9.18
C GLY A 82 -22.71 -2.29 -8.83
N CYS A 83 -21.58 -1.73 -9.27
CA CYS A 83 -20.25 -2.10 -8.78
C CYS A 83 -19.83 -1.21 -7.60
N ASP A 84 -19.27 -1.83 -6.54
CA ASP A 84 -18.79 -1.13 -5.34
C ASP A 84 -17.35 -0.60 -5.49
N MET A 85 -16.75 -0.67 -6.69
CA MET A 85 -15.34 -0.35 -6.91
C MET A 85 -15.08 0.41 -8.21
N VAL A 86 -14.03 1.25 -8.18
CA VAL A 86 -13.47 1.97 -9.33
C VAL A 86 -11.96 1.85 -9.34
N VAL A 87 -11.35 1.90 -10.53
CA VAL A 87 -9.89 2.00 -10.67
C VAL A 87 -9.51 3.46 -10.81
N VAL A 88 -8.62 3.92 -9.94
CA VAL A 88 -8.06 5.28 -9.92
C VAL A 88 -6.66 5.23 -10.52
N PHE A 89 -6.37 6.14 -11.44
CA PHE A 89 -5.07 6.19 -12.15
C PHE A 89 -4.61 7.65 -12.36
N PRO A 90 -3.31 7.90 -12.63
CA PRO A 90 -2.80 9.24 -12.93
C PRO A 90 -3.32 9.73 -14.29
N LEU A 91 -3.92 10.91 -14.32
CA LEU A 91 -4.58 11.44 -15.52
C LEU A 91 -3.62 11.59 -16.71
N LEU A 92 -2.35 11.92 -16.45
CA LEU A 92 -1.30 12.01 -17.48
C LEU A 92 -1.08 10.69 -18.24
N LEU A 93 -1.48 9.55 -17.65
CA LEU A 93 -1.31 8.22 -18.23
C LEU A 93 -2.59 7.72 -18.93
N GLN A 94 -3.64 8.55 -19.06
CA GLN A 94 -4.94 8.13 -19.60
C GLN A 94 -4.84 7.44 -20.96
N ALA A 95 -4.11 8.01 -21.92
CA ALA A 95 -3.96 7.42 -23.24
C ALA A 95 -3.37 5.99 -23.15
N ARG A 96 -2.30 5.83 -22.36
CA ARG A 96 -1.66 4.53 -22.14
C ARG A 96 -2.58 3.53 -21.43
N VAL A 97 -3.34 3.99 -20.43
CA VAL A 97 -4.32 3.17 -19.71
C VAL A 97 -5.39 2.65 -20.67
N LEU A 98 -5.97 3.53 -21.49
CA LEU A 98 -7.03 3.14 -22.44
C LEU A 98 -6.52 2.19 -23.52
N THR A 99 -5.30 2.40 -24.05
CA THR A 99 -4.69 1.47 -25.00
C THR A 99 -4.53 0.08 -24.40
N LEU A 100 -3.98 -0.04 -23.19
CA LEU A 100 -3.80 -1.34 -22.53
C LEU A 100 -5.13 -2.05 -22.27
N LEU A 101 -6.15 -1.31 -21.84
CA LEU A 101 -7.48 -1.86 -21.60
C LEU A 101 -8.12 -2.36 -22.91
N GLN A 102 -8.00 -1.60 -23.99
CA GLN A 102 -8.50 -1.98 -25.30
C GLN A 102 -7.79 -3.22 -25.86
N GLU A 103 -6.46 -3.30 -25.73
CA GLU A 103 -5.67 -4.49 -26.12
C GLU A 103 -6.08 -5.76 -25.35
N ALA A 104 -6.61 -5.60 -24.14
CA ALA A 104 -7.06 -6.69 -23.28
C ALA A 104 -8.58 -6.94 -23.32
N ASP A 105 -9.30 -6.31 -24.24
CA ASP A 105 -10.75 -6.38 -24.39
C ASP A 105 -11.50 -6.05 -23.08
N LEU A 106 -11.09 -4.96 -22.43
CA LEU A 106 -11.73 -4.39 -21.25
C LEU A 106 -12.23 -2.99 -21.58
N ALA A 107 -13.53 -2.83 -21.77
CA ALA A 107 -14.14 -1.53 -22.06
C ALA A 107 -14.70 -0.91 -20.76
N PRO A 108 -14.10 0.17 -20.22
CA PRO A 108 -14.70 0.87 -19.09
C PRO A 108 -16.04 1.49 -19.51
N LEU A 109 -17.05 1.44 -18.63
CA LEU A 109 -18.36 2.07 -18.87
C LEU A 109 -18.21 3.57 -19.04
N ARG A 110 -17.39 4.19 -18.18
CA ARG A 110 -17.02 5.59 -18.25
C ARG A 110 -15.59 5.77 -17.80
N THR A 111 -14.89 6.66 -18.50
CA THR A 111 -13.64 7.25 -18.03
C THR A 111 -13.97 8.68 -17.65
N VAL A 112 -13.88 9.01 -16.37
CA VAL A 112 -14.12 10.37 -15.88
C VAL A 112 -12.84 10.96 -15.34
N THR A 113 -12.61 12.23 -15.64
CA THR A 113 -11.57 12.98 -14.93
C THR A 113 -12.09 13.32 -13.54
N ALA A 114 -11.22 13.39 -12.53
CA ALA A 114 -11.61 13.87 -11.21
C ALA A 114 -12.09 15.34 -11.20
N HIS A 115 -12.06 16.03 -12.35
CA HIS A 115 -12.60 17.37 -12.56
C HIS A 115 -14.07 17.38 -12.97
N ASP A 116 -14.47 16.47 -13.88
CA ASP A 116 -15.84 16.39 -14.42
C ASP A 116 -16.86 16.01 -13.33
N VAL A 117 -16.34 15.49 -12.23
CA VAL A 117 -17.07 15.07 -11.05
C VAL A 117 -16.33 15.75 -9.90
N LEU A 118 -16.89 16.79 -9.27
CA LEU A 118 -16.36 17.42 -8.03
C LEU A 118 -16.26 16.43 -6.83
N LEU A 119 -16.32 15.12 -7.08
CA LEU A 119 -16.53 14.07 -6.11
C LEU A 119 -15.31 13.15 -6.10
N GLU A 120 -14.68 13.11 -4.94
CA GLU A 120 -13.53 12.28 -4.71
C GLU A 120 -13.95 10.81 -4.56
N PRO A 121 -13.19 9.86 -5.12
CA PRO A 121 -13.43 8.45 -4.85
C PRO A 121 -13.35 8.20 -3.34
N VAL A 122 -14.42 7.64 -2.79
CA VAL A 122 -14.54 7.39 -1.36
C VAL A 122 -13.62 6.25 -0.94
N SER A 123 -13.26 6.23 0.34
CA SER A 123 -12.52 5.11 0.91
C SER A 123 -13.26 3.80 0.63
N LEU A 124 -12.55 2.84 0.01
CA LEU A 124 -13.03 1.45 -0.09
C LEU A 124 -13.21 0.84 1.31
N PHE A 125 -12.47 1.37 2.28
CA PHE A 125 -12.37 0.82 3.62
C PHE A 125 -13.30 1.52 4.60
N GLN A 126 -13.99 0.73 5.43
CA GLN A 126 -14.63 1.22 6.64
C GLN A 126 -13.91 0.59 7.85
N ILE A 127 -13.33 1.43 8.70
CA ILE A 127 -12.62 1.01 9.90
C ILE A 127 -13.52 1.26 11.10
N ARG A 128 -13.65 0.27 11.99
CA ARG A 128 -14.40 0.39 13.24
C ARG A 128 -13.57 -0.20 14.37
N ARG A 129 -13.40 0.58 15.45
CA ARG A 129 -12.97 0.05 16.75
C ARG A 129 -14.21 -0.40 17.53
N VAL A 130 -14.14 -1.59 18.10
CA VAL A 130 -15.21 -2.17 18.91
C VAL A 130 -14.63 -2.45 20.30
N ASP A 131 -15.27 -1.87 21.32
CA ASP A 131 -14.95 -2.03 22.75
C ASP A 131 -13.46 -1.80 23.11
N GLY A 132 -12.78 -0.93 22.35
CA GLY A 132 -11.37 -0.59 22.54
C GLY A 132 -10.36 -1.70 22.22
N ARG A 133 -10.82 -2.96 22.16
CA ARG A 133 -10.00 -4.16 21.96
C ARG A 133 -9.93 -4.60 20.50
N TRP A 134 -11.03 -4.50 19.76
CA TRP A 134 -11.10 -5.05 18.42
C TRP A 134 -11.03 -3.99 17.34
N LEU A 135 -10.32 -4.32 16.27
CA LEU A 135 -10.24 -3.50 15.07
C LEU A 135 -10.85 -4.27 13.90
N MET A 136 -11.97 -3.78 13.38
CA MET A 136 -12.62 -4.31 12.20
C MET A 136 -12.33 -3.41 11.00
N VAL A 137 -11.90 -4.02 9.88
CA VAL A 137 -11.81 -3.36 8.58
C VAL A 137 -12.76 -4.06 7.62
N ARG A 138 -13.59 -3.26 6.96
CA ARG A 138 -14.46 -3.69 5.87
C ARG A 138 -13.88 -3.20 4.54
N ALA A 139 -13.88 -4.04 3.52
CA ALA A 139 -13.70 -3.65 2.12
C ALA A 139 -14.83 -4.26 1.28
N ALA A 140 -15.59 -3.42 0.57
CA ALA A 140 -16.83 -3.83 -0.10
C ALA A 140 -17.73 -4.67 0.84
N ASN A 141 -18.11 -5.90 0.47
CA ASN A 141 -18.97 -6.75 1.30
C ASN A 141 -18.21 -7.70 2.24
N MET A 142 -16.89 -7.55 2.37
CA MET A 142 -16.05 -8.38 3.25
C MET A 142 -15.56 -7.60 4.47
N LYS A 143 -15.46 -8.27 5.62
CA LYS A 143 -14.99 -7.73 6.90
C LYS A 143 -13.99 -8.70 7.53
N ILE A 144 -12.91 -8.14 8.08
CA ILE A 144 -11.89 -8.83 8.88
C ILE A 144 -11.74 -8.09 10.20
N THR A 145 -11.70 -8.83 11.30
CA THR A 145 -11.58 -8.27 12.65
C THR A 145 -10.38 -8.85 13.36
N LEU A 146 -9.56 -7.97 13.94
CA LEU A 146 -8.42 -8.32 14.77
C LEU A 146 -8.71 -8.05 16.24
N ASP A 147 -8.14 -8.89 17.10
CA ASP A 147 -7.83 -8.53 18.48
C ASP A 147 -6.52 -7.71 18.48
N THR A 148 -6.57 -6.49 19.01
CA THR A 148 -5.41 -5.58 18.99
C THR A 148 -4.40 -5.89 20.09
N ALA A 149 -4.69 -6.82 21.00
CA ALA A 149 -3.76 -7.28 22.03
C ALA A 149 -2.60 -8.11 21.44
N ASP A 150 -2.90 -9.03 20.52
CA ASP A 150 -1.95 -10.00 19.94
C ASP A 150 -1.99 -10.04 18.39
N ASN A 151 -2.71 -9.11 17.76
CA ASN A 151 -2.93 -9.03 16.32
C ASN A 151 -3.56 -10.31 15.72
N ARG A 152 -4.32 -11.07 16.52
CA ARG A 152 -5.01 -12.28 16.07
C ARG A 152 -6.29 -11.95 15.31
N ILE A 153 -6.51 -12.62 14.19
CA ILE A 153 -7.76 -12.59 13.44
C ILE A 153 -8.82 -13.35 14.25
N VAL A 154 -9.85 -12.63 14.70
CA VAL A 154 -10.93 -13.20 15.52
C VAL A 154 -12.22 -13.42 14.74
N ASN A 155 -12.38 -12.74 13.61
CA ASN A 155 -13.58 -12.89 12.80
C ASN A 155 -13.34 -12.54 11.32
N ILE A 156 -13.94 -13.35 10.45
CA ILE A 156 -14.10 -13.08 9.01
C ILE A 156 -15.59 -13.18 8.71
N SER A 157 -16.15 -12.14 8.10
CA SER A 157 -17.57 -12.14 7.72
C SER A 157 -17.79 -11.43 6.38
N GLY A 158 -18.89 -11.74 5.72
CA GLY A 158 -19.28 -11.11 4.47
C GLY A 158 -20.70 -11.48 4.04
N GLY A 159 -21.23 -10.81 3.02
CA GLY A 159 -22.59 -11.02 2.54
C GLY A 159 -22.67 -12.00 1.36
N GLY A 160 -23.59 -12.98 1.43
CA GLY A 160 -24.10 -13.73 0.27
C GLY A 160 -23.13 -14.67 -0.45
N CYS A 161 -21.93 -14.91 0.10
CA CYS A 161 -20.86 -15.64 -0.57
C CYS A 161 -20.61 -17.01 0.09
N PRO A 162 -20.56 -18.12 -0.66
CA PRO A 162 -20.34 -19.45 -0.10
C PRO A 162 -18.92 -19.64 0.47
N ASP A 163 -17.97 -18.78 0.11
CA ASP A 163 -16.58 -18.89 0.51
C ASP A 163 -16.31 -18.44 1.96
N VAL A 164 -17.22 -17.63 2.54
CA VAL A 164 -16.96 -16.96 3.82
C VAL A 164 -16.69 -17.94 4.96
N PRO A 165 -17.48 -19.02 5.15
CA PRO A 165 -17.19 -20.00 6.21
C PRO A 165 -15.83 -20.67 6.05
N TRP A 166 -15.41 -20.94 4.81
CA TRP A 166 -14.11 -21.55 4.54
C TRP A 166 -12.96 -20.57 4.76
N LEU A 167 -13.08 -19.31 4.33
CA LEU A 167 -12.10 -18.26 4.63
C LEU A 167 -11.96 -18.04 6.13
N ALA A 168 -13.08 -18.04 6.87
CA ALA A 168 -13.08 -17.93 8.32
C ALA A 168 -12.33 -19.09 8.98
N SER A 169 -12.56 -20.34 8.56
CA SER A 169 -11.90 -21.51 9.13
C SER A 169 -10.39 -21.56 8.85
N ARG A 170 -9.93 -20.92 7.76
CA ARG A 170 -8.51 -20.84 7.40
C ARG A 170 -7.75 -19.69 8.05
N LEU A 171 -8.43 -18.59 8.38
CA LEU A 171 -7.78 -17.34 8.82
C LEU A 171 -8.02 -17.03 10.31
N CYS A 172 -9.19 -17.35 10.86
CA CYS A 172 -9.48 -17.09 12.27
C CYS A 172 -8.55 -17.92 13.16
N GLY A 173 -8.02 -17.29 14.20
CA GLY A 173 -7.03 -17.88 15.10
C GLY A 173 -5.58 -17.59 14.72
N CYS A 174 -5.29 -17.25 13.46
CA CYS A 174 -3.95 -16.84 13.03
C CYS A 174 -3.67 -15.38 13.42
N THR A 175 -2.41 -15.06 13.70
CA THR A 175 -1.94 -13.67 13.76
C THR A 175 -1.86 -13.08 12.36
N LEU A 176 -1.99 -11.76 12.23
CA LEU A 176 -1.96 -11.06 10.93
C LEU A 176 -0.67 -11.34 10.12
N ASP A 177 0.44 -11.59 10.81
CA ASP A 177 1.73 -11.88 10.18
C ASP A 177 1.86 -13.34 9.72
N ALA A 178 1.26 -14.28 10.45
CA ALA A 178 1.32 -15.71 10.14
C ALA A 178 0.19 -16.16 9.19
N ALA A 179 -0.91 -15.41 9.12
CA ALA A 179 -2.06 -15.75 8.31
C ALA A 179 -1.71 -15.77 6.80
N PRO A 180 -2.18 -16.76 6.03
CA PRO A 180 -2.03 -16.75 4.59
C PRO A 180 -2.77 -15.56 3.98
N ALA A 181 -2.26 -15.06 2.86
CA ALA A 181 -2.93 -14.00 2.12
C ALA A 181 -4.29 -14.52 1.59
N PRO A 182 -5.41 -13.78 1.74
CA PRO A 182 -6.69 -14.21 1.20
C PRO A 182 -6.68 -14.62 -0.29
N LEU A 183 -5.89 -13.94 -1.14
CA LEU A 183 -5.73 -14.31 -2.54
C LEU A 183 -4.92 -15.59 -2.79
N SER A 184 -4.15 -16.08 -1.82
CA SER A 184 -3.51 -17.40 -1.93
C SER A 184 -4.48 -18.55 -1.62
N LEU A 185 -5.64 -18.23 -1.04
CA LEU A 185 -6.69 -19.20 -0.71
C LEU A 185 -7.71 -19.36 -1.86
N GLY A 186 -7.91 -18.33 -2.68
CA GLY A 186 -8.81 -18.40 -3.82
C GLY A 186 -8.79 -17.15 -4.71
N GLN A 187 -9.40 -17.28 -5.89
CA GLN A 187 -9.50 -16.21 -6.90
C GLN A 187 -10.89 -15.55 -6.95
N THR A 188 -11.72 -15.78 -5.92
CA THR A 188 -13.08 -15.25 -5.89
C THR A 188 -13.11 -13.77 -5.50
N LEU A 189 -14.22 -13.09 -5.78
CA LEU A 189 -14.42 -11.69 -5.39
C LEU A 189 -14.29 -11.50 -3.87
N CYS A 190 -14.78 -12.47 -3.09
CA CYS A 190 -14.69 -12.48 -1.63
C CYS A 190 -13.23 -12.56 -1.16
N CYS A 191 -12.42 -13.42 -1.79
CA CYS A 191 -10.98 -13.48 -1.52
C CYS A 191 -10.29 -12.15 -1.86
N TYR A 192 -10.62 -11.55 -3.00
CA TYR A 192 -10.04 -10.27 -3.41
C TYR A 192 -10.42 -9.11 -2.48
N SER A 193 -11.70 -8.94 -2.16
CA SER A 193 -12.14 -7.88 -1.24
C SER A 193 -11.54 -8.09 0.15
N LEU A 194 -11.47 -9.33 0.63
CA LEU A 194 -10.84 -9.65 1.90
C LEU A 194 -9.33 -9.35 1.88
N GLN A 195 -8.65 -9.61 0.77
CA GLN A 195 -7.24 -9.23 0.59
C GLN A 195 -7.04 -7.73 0.75
N LYS A 196 -7.87 -6.90 0.12
CA LYS A 196 -7.77 -5.44 0.27
C LYS A 196 -7.91 -5.03 1.74
N ALA A 197 -8.85 -5.61 2.47
CA ALA A 197 -9.01 -5.33 3.89
C ALA A 197 -7.82 -5.82 4.73
N PHE A 198 -7.27 -6.99 4.40
CA PHE A 198 -6.09 -7.58 5.03
C PHE A 198 -4.83 -6.71 4.85
N ASP A 199 -4.57 -6.25 3.62
CA ASP A 199 -3.43 -5.35 3.33
C ASP A 199 -3.59 -4.00 4.04
N HIS A 200 -4.82 -3.48 4.09
CA HIS A 200 -5.11 -2.24 4.80
C HIS A 200 -4.88 -2.39 6.31
N LEU A 201 -5.28 -3.52 6.92
CA LEU A 201 -4.97 -3.82 8.32
C LEU A 201 -3.46 -3.83 8.57
N LYS A 202 -2.67 -4.47 7.71
CA LYS A 202 -1.20 -4.48 7.84
C LYS A 202 -0.62 -3.06 7.86
N THR A 203 -1.12 -2.20 6.98
CA THR A 203 -0.72 -0.79 6.94
C THR A 203 -1.08 -0.05 8.23
N VAL A 204 -2.30 -0.25 8.73
CA VAL A 204 -2.80 0.41 9.96
C VAL A 204 -2.04 -0.07 11.21
N MET A 205 -1.68 -1.35 11.28
CA MET A 205 -0.90 -1.93 12.39
C MET A 205 0.57 -1.50 12.37
N ALA A 206 1.19 -1.43 11.19
CA ALA A 206 2.54 -0.91 11.04
C ALA A 206 2.64 0.56 11.51
N GLY A 207 1.64 1.39 11.15
CA GLY A 207 1.59 2.79 11.59
C GLY A 207 1.38 2.98 13.09
N GLN A 208 0.71 2.04 13.77
CA GLN A 208 0.51 2.09 15.23
C GLN A 208 1.75 1.63 16.02
N SER A 209 2.52 0.70 15.47
CA SER A 209 3.76 0.23 16.09
C SER A 209 4.81 1.35 16.10
N ALA A 210 5.00 2.03 14.96
CA ALA A 210 5.91 3.18 14.87
C ALA A 210 5.55 4.34 15.82
N ALA A 211 4.25 4.58 16.06
CA ALA A 211 3.80 5.60 17.01
C ALA A 211 4.06 5.21 18.48
N LYS A 212 3.92 3.92 18.83
CA LYS A 212 4.25 3.41 20.17
C LYS A 212 5.76 3.49 20.44
N ASP A 213 6.58 3.13 19.47
CA ASP A 213 8.05 3.16 19.59
C ASP A 213 8.58 4.60 19.74
N ALA A 214 7.99 5.57 19.03
CA ALA A 214 8.35 6.98 19.16
C ALA A 214 7.97 7.58 20.53
N THR A 215 6.93 7.07 21.17
CA THR A 215 6.47 7.53 22.50
C THR A 215 7.25 6.84 23.64
N GLY A 216 7.90 5.70 23.38
CA GLY A 216 8.71 4.95 24.35
C GLY A 216 10.15 5.47 24.56
N HIS A 217 10.64 6.40 23.73
CA HIS A 217 12.05 6.85 23.78
C HIS A 217 12.28 8.17 24.55
N CYS A 218 11.25 8.85 25.07
CA CYS A 218 11.45 10.10 25.85
C CYS A 218 11.57 9.90 27.38
N GLY A 219 11.52 8.66 27.86
CA GLY A 219 11.64 8.33 29.29
C GLY A 219 13.00 7.77 29.67
N GLY A 220 14.05 8.59 29.69
CA GLY A 220 15.35 8.11 30.14
C GLY A 220 16.50 9.10 30.05
N ARG A 221 16.56 10.06 30.98
CA ARG A 221 17.84 10.60 31.46
C ARG A 221 17.69 11.00 32.91
N ASN A 222 18.00 10.05 33.78
CA ASN A 222 18.38 10.33 35.16
C ASN A 222 19.90 10.54 35.17
N SER A 223 20.36 11.73 35.53
CA SER A 223 21.77 12.00 35.86
C SER A 223 21.78 13.02 37.00
N GLY A 224 22.11 12.55 38.19
CA GLY A 224 22.11 13.34 39.42
C GLY A 224 23.40 14.14 39.67
N LYS A 225 23.45 14.62 40.93
CA LYS A 225 24.44 15.50 41.61
C LYS A 225 24.16 16.98 41.31
N ASP A 226 23.97 17.86 42.29
CA ASP A 226 24.78 18.14 43.49
C ASP A 226 23.94 18.59 44.71
N GLY A 227 24.41 18.29 45.94
CA GLY A 227 24.07 19.07 47.16
C GLY A 227 25.17 20.11 47.45
N PRO A 228 25.26 20.74 48.64
CA PRO A 228 24.34 20.79 49.80
C PRO A 228 24.08 22.24 50.31
N THR A 229 23.14 22.42 51.25
CA THR A 229 22.98 23.49 52.29
C THR A 229 21.47 23.60 52.61
N GLY A 230 20.95 23.71 53.82
CA GLY A 230 21.44 23.84 55.19
C GLY A 230 20.24 24.28 56.05
N GLN A 231 20.27 23.94 57.35
CA GLN A 231 19.42 24.44 58.46
C GLN A 231 17.97 23.91 58.50
N ASP A 232 17.55 23.08 59.46
CA ASP A 232 17.51 23.15 60.93
C ASP A 232 16.05 23.31 61.41
N ALA A 233 15.79 22.70 62.56
CA ALA A 233 14.67 22.85 63.49
C ALA A 233 13.52 21.82 63.40
N GLY A 234 13.41 21.02 64.47
CA GLY A 234 12.10 20.61 64.99
C GLY A 234 12.00 19.18 65.52
N ARG A 235 12.45 18.98 66.77
CA ARG A 235 12.10 17.82 67.63
C ARG A 235 10.59 17.56 67.71
N ARG A 236 10.24 16.28 67.78
CA ARG A 236 9.39 15.56 68.78
C ARG A 236 9.14 14.15 68.21
N ASP A 237 9.71 13.08 68.79
CA ASP A 237 9.14 12.27 69.89
C ASP A 237 7.66 11.92 69.61
N ALA A 238 7.14 10.70 69.60
CA ALA A 238 7.61 9.36 69.96
C ALA A 238 6.54 8.32 69.47
N ASP A 239 6.85 7.03 69.68
CA ASP A 239 5.92 5.88 69.85
C ASP A 239 5.28 5.27 68.57
N ASP A 240 5.69 4.04 68.18
CA ASP A 240 5.11 2.73 68.57
C ASP A 240 3.62 2.61 68.16
N ASN A 241 3.09 1.64 67.43
CA ASN A 241 3.45 0.26 67.06
C ASN A 241 2.38 -0.20 66.01
N PRO A 242 2.60 -1.26 65.19
CA PRO A 242 1.62 -1.78 64.22
C PRO A 242 0.63 -2.78 64.86
N ASP A 243 -0.39 -3.14 64.07
CA ASP A 243 -1.37 -4.23 64.22
C ASP A 243 -2.72 -3.90 64.90
N ALA A 244 -3.75 -3.76 64.04
CA ALA A 244 -5.13 -4.21 64.24
C ALA A 244 -5.82 -4.42 62.89
#